data_AF-A0A6G2J7X3-F1
#
_entry.id   AF-A0A6G2J7X3-F1
#
_cell.length_a   1.000
_cell.length_b   1.000
_cell.length_c   1.000
_cell.angle_alpha   90.00
_cell.angle_beta   90.00
_cell.angle_gamma   90.00
#
_symmetry.space_group_name_H-M   'P 1'
#
loop_
_entity.id
_entity.type
_entity.pdbx_description
1 polymer ?
#
loop_
_entity_poly.entity_id
_entity_poly.type
_entity_poly.pdbx_seq_one_letter_code
_entity_poly.pdbx_strand_id
1 'polypeptide(L)'
;MAPEFDKYQIFGAENDSTVELYKIQMYDKRVVLMERVGGGHVRTTTTARSVPATKRKKPTPDTDRPATAPRPIRPDGDVKLPDIEYAKGMRHPKELTCPDGSRVELKSWVDMLSGVANWLVSKDYLNESHCPVPIGPNNAVLSTRPIHQNGRVFITKREAGKLFLNTDLGSTKARIQKSISLINRAGLNPYDFVLFFGDSARPVIPHMSPAHVTITEGSSVPGCEEAKGCYVPHTITVDVGVEVVWTNDDVAAHTVISGVLTEGGPNGMFDSGLFAPGAKFSHIFEKAGEYPYFDLVHPWMSGMVKVKDV
;
A
#
# COMPACT_ATOMS: atom_id res chain seq x y z
N MET A 1 10.08 -33.41 48.77
CA MET A 1 9.59 -33.33 47.39
C MET A 1 8.91 -31.98 47.22
N ALA A 2 9.40 -31.14 46.31
CA ALA A 2 8.75 -29.86 46.01
C ALA A 2 7.44 -30.12 45.24
N PRO A 3 6.34 -29.39 45.52
CA PRO A 3 5.09 -29.59 44.81
C PRO A 3 5.19 -29.11 43.36
N GLU A 4 4.81 -29.97 42.42
CA GLU A 4 4.63 -29.67 40.99
C GLU A 4 3.47 -28.67 40.77
N PHE A 5 3.68 -27.68 39.90
CA PHE A 5 2.74 -26.58 39.64
C PHE A 5 1.97 -26.80 38.33
N ASP A 6 0.92 -27.62 38.33
CA ASP A 6 0.46 -28.16 37.05
C ASP A 6 -0.87 -27.70 36.45
N LYS A 7 -1.75 -26.93 37.13
CA LYS A 7 -3.06 -26.62 36.49
C LYS A 7 -3.58 -25.21 36.78
N TYR A 8 -3.66 -24.41 35.72
CA TYR A 8 -4.57 -23.25 35.65
C TYR A 8 -6.00 -23.77 35.46
N GLN A 9 -6.95 -23.26 36.24
CA GLN A 9 -8.37 -23.55 36.04
C GLN A 9 -9.13 -22.26 35.74
N ILE A 10 -10.08 -22.40 34.82
CA ILE A 10 -10.95 -21.34 34.34
C ILE A 10 -12.27 -21.45 35.10
N PHE A 11 -12.69 -20.37 35.75
CA PHE A 11 -14.05 -20.25 36.30
C PHE A 11 -14.83 -19.21 35.51
N GLY A 12 -16.03 -19.56 35.06
CA GLY A 12 -16.95 -18.66 34.38
C GLY A 12 -18.16 -18.34 35.27
N ALA A 13 -18.66 -17.11 35.20
CA ALA A 13 -19.96 -16.75 35.76
C ALA A 13 -21.04 -17.09 34.73
N GLU A 14 -22.09 -17.83 35.13
CA GLU A 14 -23.09 -18.39 34.20
C GLU A 14 -23.86 -17.36 33.34
N ASN A 15 -23.80 -16.05 33.65
CA ASN A 15 -24.61 -15.04 32.96
C ASN A 15 -23.88 -13.73 32.61
N ASP A 16 -22.57 -13.64 32.80
CA ASP A 16 -21.81 -12.47 32.38
C ASP A 16 -20.63 -12.96 31.56
N SER A 17 -20.38 -12.35 30.40
CA SER A 17 -19.47 -12.90 29.37
C SER A 17 -17.98 -12.84 29.77
N THR A 18 -17.69 -12.76 31.07
CA THR A 18 -16.40 -12.61 31.72
C THR A 18 -15.89 -13.97 32.20
N VAL A 19 -14.64 -14.25 31.86
CA VAL A 19 -13.91 -15.42 32.31
C VAL A 19 -12.73 -14.97 33.15
N GLU A 20 -12.58 -15.54 34.34
CA GLU A 20 -11.47 -15.25 35.23
C GLU A 20 -10.54 -16.46 35.39
N LEU A 21 -9.24 -16.19 35.39
CA LEU A 21 -8.16 -17.15 35.53
C LEU A 21 -7.56 -17.07 36.94
N TYR A 22 -7.53 -18.22 37.60
CA TYR A 22 -6.94 -18.38 38.92
C TYR A 22 -5.82 -19.42 38.89
N LYS A 23 -4.77 -19.17 39.66
CA LYS A 23 -3.77 -20.18 40.03
C LYS A 23 -4.21 -20.81 41.34
N ILE A 24 -4.33 -22.13 41.35
CA ILE A 24 -4.90 -22.87 42.48
C ILE A 24 -3.86 -23.86 43.00
N GLN A 25 -3.73 -23.93 44.32
CA GLN A 25 -2.95 -24.97 44.99
C GLN A 25 -3.89 -25.97 45.69
N MET A 26 -3.75 -27.24 45.34
CA MET A 26 -4.54 -28.34 45.86
C MET A 26 -3.74 -29.14 46.88
N TYR A 27 -4.35 -29.47 48.03
CA TYR A 27 -3.80 -30.43 48.99
C TYR A 27 -4.92 -31.39 49.42
N ASP A 28 -4.68 -32.69 49.29
CA ASP A 28 -5.65 -33.74 49.62
C ASP A 28 -7.06 -33.50 49.05
N LYS A 29 -7.12 -33.23 47.74
CA LYS A 29 -8.35 -32.92 46.98
C LYS A 29 -9.15 -31.70 47.48
N ARG A 30 -8.58 -30.87 48.35
CA ARG A 30 -9.16 -29.60 48.80
C ARG A 30 -8.34 -28.42 48.25
N VAL A 31 -9.04 -27.34 47.91
CA VAL A 31 -8.42 -26.08 47.48
C VAL A 31 -7.90 -25.35 48.73
N VAL A 32 -6.61 -25.01 48.75
CA VAL A 32 -5.97 -24.37 49.92
C VAL A 32 -5.60 -22.91 49.64
N LEU A 33 -5.28 -22.55 48.39
CA LEU A 33 -4.95 -21.17 48.00
C LEU A 33 -5.41 -20.88 46.57
N MET A 34 -6.01 -19.70 46.37
CA MET A 34 -6.40 -19.17 45.06
C MET A 34 -5.80 -17.79 44.87
N GLU A 35 -5.02 -17.61 43.80
CA GLU A 35 -4.48 -16.32 43.38
C GLU A 35 -5.08 -15.92 42.03
N ARG A 36 -5.66 -14.73 41.93
CA ARG A 36 -6.25 -14.23 40.68
C ARG A 36 -5.14 -13.77 39.75
N VAL A 37 -5.07 -14.35 38.55
CA VAL A 37 -3.99 -14.09 37.57
C VAL A 37 -4.45 -13.13 36.47
N GLY A 38 -5.76 -13.02 36.23
CA GLY A 38 -6.35 -12.07 35.27
C GLY A 38 -7.72 -12.55 34.76
N GLY A 39 -8.38 -11.76 33.91
CA GLY A 39 -9.67 -12.13 33.31
C GLY A 39 -9.96 -11.39 32.00
N GLY A 40 -10.85 -11.94 31.18
CA GLY A 40 -11.21 -11.39 29.87
C GLY A 40 -12.59 -11.87 29.39
N HIS A 41 -13.16 -11.18 28.40
CA HIS A 41 -14.49 -11.50 27.87
C HIS A 41 -14.45 -12.59 26.79
N VAL A 42 -15.30 -13.61 26.90
CA VAL A 42 -15.43 -14.69 25.91
C VAL A 42 -16.75 -14.54 25.16
N ARG A 43 -16.68 -14.44 23.82
CA ARG A 43 -17.86 -14.51 22.94
C ARG A 43 -18.09 -15.96 22.51
N THR A 44 -19.19 -16.56 22.94
CA THR A 44 -19.64 -17.89 22.47
C THR A 44 -20.43 -17.75 21.16
N THR A 45 -20.12 -18.57 20.16
CA THR A 45 -20.98 -18.78 18.98
C THR A 45 -21.77 -20.05 19.18
N THR A 46 -23.07 -19.93 19.47
CA THR A 46 -23.99 -21.07 19.58
C THR A 46 -24.43 -21.53 18.18
N THR A 47 -24.17 -22.79 17.85
CA THR A 47 -24.77 -23.50 16.72
C THR A 47 -26.19 -23.94 17.08
N ALA A 48 -27.20 -23.45 16.33
CA ALA A 48 -28.60 -23.86 16.53
C ALA A 48 -28.98 -25.02 15.60
N ARG A 49 -29.51 -26.09 16.21
CA ARG A 49 -30.15 -27.26 15.59
C ARG A 49 -31.62 -26.93 15.28
N SER A 50 -32.12 -27.38 14.14
CA SER A 50 -33.48 -27.11 13.62
C SER A 50 -34.60 -27.83 14.41
N VAL A 51 -35.70 -27.12 14.69
CA VAL A 51 -37.00 -27.65 15.17
C VAL A 51 -38.13 -27.04 14.31
N PRO A 52 -39.23 -27.76 14.00
CA PRO A 52 -40.17 -27.39 12.95
C PRO A 52 -41.20 -26.32 13.34
N ALA A 53 -41.72 -25.65 12.30
CA ALA A 53 -42.57 -24.47 12.36
C ALA A 53 -43.98 -24.71 12.95
N THR A 54 -44.37 -23.88 13.92
CA THR A 54 -45.77 -23.64 14.26
C THR A 54 -46.20 -22.24 13.81
N LYS A 55 -47.29 -22.17 13.04
CA LYS A 55 -47.91 -20.96 12.49
C LYS A 55 -48.20 -19.93 13.60
N ARG A 56 -47.72 -18.69 13.43
CA ARG A 56 -48.22 -17.51 14.16
C ARG A 56 -48.54 -16.37 13.20
N LYS A 57 -49.63 -15.68 13.54
CA LYS A 57 -50.36 -14.65 12.81
C LYS A 57 -49.46 -13.49 12.33
N LYS A 58 -49.83 -12.94 11.16
CA LYS A 58 -49.23 -11.76 10.53
C LYS A 58 -49.39 -10.53 11.45
N PRO A 59 -48.32 -9.89 11.93
CA PRO A 59 -48.43 -8.61 12.61
C PRO A 59 -48.59 -7.48 11.59
N THR A 60 -49.41 -6.50 11.93
CA THR A 60 -49.55 -5.19 11.27
C THR A 60 -48.22 -4.42 11.24
N PRO A 61 -48.04 -3.44 10.34
CA PRO A 61 -46.75 -2.78 10.14
C PRO A 61 -46.41 -1.93 11.36
N ASP A 62 -45.36 -2.33 12.07
CA ASP A 62 -44.77 -1.57 13.16
C ASP A 62 -43.81 -0.53 12.57
N THR A 63 -44.12 0.76 12.76
CA THR A 63 -43.39 1.91 12.22
C THR A 63 -42.17 2.31 13.05
N ASP A 64 -41.61 1.41 13.87
CA ASP A 64 -40.42 1.66 14.67
C ASP A 64 -39.39 0.53 14.57
N ARG A 65 -38.91 0.26 13.34
CA ARG A 65 -37.73 -0.59 13.15
C ARG A 65 -36.47 0.25 13.34
N PRO A 66 -35.61 -0.04 14.34
CA PRO A 66 -34.31 0.59 14.42
C PRO A 66 -33.52 0.26 13.15
N ALA A 67 -32.81 1.28 12.67
CA ALA A 67 -31.98 1.25 11.48
C ALA A 67 -31.21 -0.07 11.33
N THR A 68 -31.22 -0.57 10.10
CA THR A 68 -30.31 -1.60 9.56
C THR A 68 -28.98 -1.63 10.31
N ALA A 69 -28.52 -2.83 10.68
CA ALA A 69 -27.20 -3.10 11.25
C ALA A 69 -26.13 -2.20 10.59
N PRO A 70 -25.14 -1.66 11.36
CA PRO A 70 -24.15 -0.75 10.81
C PRO A 70 -23.50 -1.39 9.58
N ARG A 71 -23.60 -0.73 8.43
CA ARG A 71 -22.81 -1.12 7.26
C ARG A 71 -21.35 -1.18 7.71
N PRO A 72 -20.57 -2.18 7.29
CA PRO A 72 -19.14 -2.20 7.60
C PRO A 72 -18.54 -0.87 7.16
N ILE A 73 -17.78 -0.24 8.08
CA ILE A 73 -17.03 1.00 7.89
C ILE A 73 -16.09 0.77 6.70
N ARG A 74 -16.53 1.15 5.51
CA ARG A 74 -15.67 1.27 4.35
C ARG A 74 -15.20 2.72 4.35
N PRO A 75 -13.90 2.97 4.36
CA PRO A 75 -13.40 4.23 3.85
C PRO A 75 -13.84 4.32 2.39
N ASP A 76 -14.59 5.36 2.04
CA ASP A 76 -14.88 5.63 0.64
C ASP A 76 -13.61 6.21 -0.01
N GLY A 77 -13.11 5.55 -1.05
CA GLY A 77 -12.01 6.04 -1.86
C GLY A 77 -10.61 5.68 -1.35
N ASP A 78 -9.71 6.65 -1.45
CA ASP A 78 -8.28 6.52 -1.20
C ASP A 78 -7.94 6.74 0.27
N VAL A 79 -7.19 5.82 0.85
CA VAL A 79 -6.77 5.85 2.25
C VAL A 79 -5.27 5.73 2.31
N LYS A 80 -4.59 6.62 3.03
CA LYS A 80 -3.15 6.48 3.26
C LYS A 80 -2.90 5.25 4.12
N LEU A 81 -1.82 4.51 3.86
CA LEU A 81 -1.52 3.26 4.55
C LEU A 81 -1.53 3.39 6.10
N PRO A 82 -1.00 4.48 6.71
CA PRO A 82 -1.08 4.69 8.16
C PRO A 82 -2.49 4.92 8.71
N ASP A 83 -3.39 5.48 7.89
CA ASP A 83 -4.74 5.88 8.30
C ASP A 83 -5.73 4.71 8.26
N ILE A 84 -5.27 3.50 7.96
CA ILE A 84 -6.14 2.31 7.95
C ILE A 84 -6.48 1.89 9.37
N GLU A 85 -7.68 2.24 9.79
CA GLU A 85 -8.30 1.70 10.98
C GLU A 85 -8.96 0.34 10.69
N TYR A 86 -8.17 -0.74 10.78
CA TYR A 86 -8.69 -2.08 10.53
C TYR A 86 -9.81 -2.48 11.50
N ALA A 87 -11.00 -2.77 10.97
CA ALA A 87 -12.10 -3.40 11.67
C ALA A 87 -12.25 -4.88 11.27
N LYS A 88 -12.70 -5.74 12.20
CA LYS A 88 -12.94 -7.16 11.90
C LYS A 88 -13.98 -7.30 10.77
N GLY A 89 -13.61 -7.98 9.70
CA GLY A 89 -14.47 -8.16 8.52
C GLY A 89 -14.32 -7.06 7.45
N MET A 90 -13.42 -6.10 7.66
CA MET A 90 -13.04 -5.12 6.62
C MET A 90 -12.51 -5.86 5.39
N ARG A 91 -13.08 -5.54 4.22
CA ARG A 91 -12.61 -6.07 2.94
C ARG A 91 -11.22 -5.54 2.64
N HIS A 92 -10.43 -6.33 1.92
CA HIS A 92 -9.14 -5.89 1.46
C HIS A 92 -9.29 -4.74 0.45
N PRO A 93 -8.32 -3.80 0.40
CA PRO A 93 -8.24 -2.81 -0.67
C PRO A 93 -8.03 -3.52 -2.01
N LYS A 94 -8.40 -2.86 -3.11
CA LYS A 94 -8.28 -3.38 -4.48
C LYS A 94 -6.99 -2.97 -5.17
N GLU A 95 -6.39 -1.88 -4.74
CA GLU A 95 -5.20 -1.31 -5.36
C GLU A 95 -4.33 -0.64 -4.30
N LEU A 96 -3.02 -0.76 -4.46
CA LEU A 96 -1.99 0.02 -3.76
C LEU A 96 -1.34 0.95 -4.78
N THR A 97 -1.34 2.25 -4.52
CA THR A 97 -0.53 3.25 -5.24
C THR A 97 0.74 3.53 -4.43
N CYS A 98 1.88 3.42 -5.09
CA CYS A 98 3.19 3.69 -4.53
C CYS A 98 3.63 5.15 -4.77
N PRO A 99 4.69 5.64 -4.09
CA PRO A 99 5.13 7.03 -4.18
C PRO A 99 5.51 7.50 -5.60
N ASP A 100 5.93 6.59 -6.46
CA ASP A 100 6.27 6.85 -7.88
C ASP A 100 5.05 6.82 -8.82
N GLY A 101 3.83 6.74 -8.28
CA GLY A 101 2.60 6.62 -9.05
C GLY A 101 2.30 5.21 -9.55
N SER A 102 3.21 4.25 -9.39
CA SER A 102 2.97 2.86 -9.79
C SER A 102 1.84 2.24 -8.95
N ARG A 103 1.07 1.34 -9.56
CA ARG A 103 -0.11 0.73 -8.95
C ARG A 103 0.00 -0.79 -8.94
N VAL A 104 -0.46 -1.39 -7.85
CA VAL A 104 -0.44 -2.84 -7.62
C VAL A 104 -1.86 -3.32 -7.34
N GLU A 105 -2.38 -4.23 -8.17
CA GLU A 105 -3.68 -4.88 -7.95
C GLU A 105 -3.63 -5.80 -6.74
N LEU A 106 -4.64 -5.72 -5.87
CA LEU A 106 -4.71 -6.45 -4.61
C LEU A 106 -5.94 -7.37 -4.57
N LYS A 107 -5.68 -8.68 -4.43
CA LYS A 107 -6.72 -9.71 -4.29
C LYS A 107 -6.91 -10.15 -2.83
N SER A 108 -6.07 -9.66 -1.93
CA SER A 108 -6.05 -9.99 -0.51
C SER A 108 -5.20 -9.02 0.31
N TRP A 109 -5.34 -9.06 1.63
CA TRP A 109 -4.44 -8.35 2.55
C TRP A 109 -2.99 -8.87 2.52
N VAL A 110 -2.77 -10.11 2.04
CA VAL A 110 -1.42 -10.64 1.81
C VAL A 110 -0.78 -9.99 0.59
N ASP A 111 -1.58 -9.73 -0.46
CA ASP A 111 -1.10 -9.01 -1.65
C ASP A 111 -0.66 -7.60 -1.29
N MET A 112 -1.34 -6.91 -0.36
CA MET A 112 -0.93 -5.57 0.10
C MET A 112 0.49 -5.59 0.70
N LEU A 113 0.75 -6.50 1.64
CA LEU A 113 2.08 -6.66 2.23
C LEU A 113 3.12 -7.03 1.18
N SER A 114 2.76 -7.93 0.27
CA SER A 114 3.66 -8.39 -0.78
C SER A 114 3.92 -7.30 -1.82
N GLY A 115 2.93 -6.46 -2.13
CA GLY A 115 3.05 -5.34 -3.06
C GLY A 115 4.02 -4.29 -2.54
N VAL A 116 3.89 -3.91 -1.26
CA VAL A 116 4.86 -3.02 -0.59
C VAL A 116 6.27 -3.61 -0.63
N ALA A 117 6.44 -4.87 -0.22
CA ALA A 117 7.75 -5.50 -0.20
C ALA A 117 8.37 -5.61 -1.61
N ASN A 118 7.58 -6.02 -2.61
CA ASN A 118 8.02 -6.11 -4.00
C ASN A 118 8.45 -4.74 -4.55
N TRP A 119 7.63 -3.70 -4.33
CA TRP A 119 7.95 -2.36 -4.81
C TRP A 119 9.26 -1.86 -4.19
N LEU A 120 9.43 -1.98 -2.87
CA LEU A 120 10.66 -1.59 -2.17
C LEU A 120 11.90 -2.32 -2.70
N VAL A 121 11.78 -3.63 -2.98
CA VAL A 121 12.90 -4.40 -3.56
C VAL A 121 13.16 -4.01 -5.01
N SER A 122 12.12 -3.77 -5.81
CA SER A 122 12.25 -3.37 -7.22
C SER A 122 12.93 -2.02 -7.41
N LYS A 123 12.80 -1.12 -6.42
CA LYS A 123 13.42 0.21 -6.40
C LYS A 123 14.72 0.25 -5.61
N ASP A 124 15.23 -0.92 -5.20
CA ASP A 124 16.46 -1.10 -4.41
C ASP A 124 16.46 -0.42 -3.02
N TYR A 125 15.29 -0.01 -2.51
CA TYR A 125 15.15 0.46 -1.14
C TYR A 125 15.36 -0.65 -0.11
N LEU A 126 15.11 -1.91 -0.49
CA LEU A 126 15.41 -3.09 0.32
C LEU A 126 16.13 -4.12 -0.54
N ASN A 127 17.26 -4.61 -0.04
CA ASN A 127 18.08 -5.63 -0.69
C ASN A 127 18.70 -6.57 0.36
N GLU A 128 19.61 -7.44 -0.07
CA GLU A 128 20.22 -8.47 0.78
C GLU A 128 20.94 -7.88 2.01
N SER A 129 21.50 -6.67 1.89
CA SER A 129 22.20 -5.99 3.00
C SER A 129 21.27 -5.59 4.15
N HIS A 130 19.97 -5.45 3.86
CA HIS A 130 18.96 -5.09 4.85
C HIS A 130 18.39 -6.30 5.59
N CYS A 131 18.75 -7.52 5.17
CA CYS A 131 18.21 -8.77 5.66
C CYS A 131 19.06 -9.41 6.77
N PRO A 132 18.45 -10.16 7.70
CA PRO A 132 17.01 -10.33 7.86
C PRO A 132 16.36 -9.07 8.43
N VAL A 133 15.12 -8.77 8.01
CA VAL A 133 14.30 -7.72 8.63
C VAL A 133 13.51 -8.36 9.77
N PRO A 134 13.86 -8.09 11.04
CA PRO A 134 13.23 -8.75 12.18
C PRO A 134 11.83 -8.19 12.45
N ILE A 135 10.92 -9.05 12.92
CA ILE A 135 9.58 -8.68 13.43
C ILE A 135 9.40 -9.00 14.92
N GLY A 136 10.46 -9.48 15.54
CA GLY A 136 10.58 -9.85 16.94
C GLY A 136 11.96 -10.49 17.13
N PRO A 137 12.25 -11.01 18.33
CA PRO A 137 13.58 -11.53 18.65
C PRO A 137 13.98 -12.76 17.83
N ASN A 138 13.01 -13.53 17.33
CA ASN A 138 13.25 -14.82 16.70
C ASN A 138 12.73 -14.93 15.26
N ASN A 139 11.95 -13.94 14.80
CA ASN A 139 11.19 -14.03 13.56
C ASN A 139 11.58 -12.89 12.63
N ALA A 140 11.76 -13.19 11.34
CA ALA A 140 11.92 -12.20 10.27
C ALA A 140 10.64 -12.06 9.43
N VAL A 141 10.39 -10.85 8.90
CA VAL A 141 9.41 -10.62 7.83
C VAL A 141 10.04 -10.74 6.46
N LEU A 142 11.28 -10.34 6.29
CA LEU A 142 12.00 -10.39 5.02
C LEU A 142 13.39 -10.98 5.26
N SER A 143 13.85 -11.87 4.38
CA SER A 143 15.14 -12.55 4.53
C SER A 143 15.68 -13.02 3.17
N THR A 144 17.00 -13.21 3.07
CA THR A 144 17.65 -13.78 1.88
C THR A 144 17.36 -15.28 1.71
N ARG A 145 16.90 -15.94 2.76
CA ARG A 145 16.41 -17.31 2.75
C ARG A 145 15.07 -17.38 3.48
N PRO A 146 14.15 -18.29 3.14
CA PRO A 146 12.84 -18.38 3.77
C PRO A 146 12.90 -19.03 5.17
N ILE A 147 13.75 -18.50 6.04
CA ILE A 147 14.09 -19.03 7.36
C ILE A 147 14.14 -17.85 8.34
N HIS A 148 13.56 -18.04 9.51
CA HIS A 148 13.62 -17.15 10.66
C HIS A 148 15.00 -17.20 11.34
N GLN A 149 15.30 -16.24 12.21
CA GLN A 149 16.58 -16.17 12.93
C GLN A 149 16.80 -17.37 13.87
N ASN A 150 15.73 -18.00 14.35
CA ASN A 150 15.79 -19.22 15.16
C ASN A 150 15.93 -20.52 14.34
N GLY A 151 16.13 -20.43 13.02
CA GLY A 151 16.29 -21.58 12.12
C GLY A 151 14.98 -22.22 11.63
N ARG A 152 13.80 -21.75 12.08
CA ARG A 152 12.52 -22.26 11.57
C ARG A 152 12.23 -21.71 10.18
N VAL A 153 11.67 -22.53 9.29
CA VAL A 153 11.26 -22.10 7.95
C VAL A 153 10.00 -21.23 7.98
N PHE A 154 9.85 -20.33 7.01
CA PHE A 154 8.61 -19.58 6.81
C PHE A 154 7.50 -20.54 6.39
N ILE A 155 6.42 -20.61 7.18
CA ILE A 155 5.27 -21.48 6.90
C ILE A 155 4.59 -21.06 5.60
N THR A 156 4.26 -19.77 5.48
CA THR A 156 3.78 -19.17 4.23
C THR A 156 4.75 -18.08 3.80
N LYS A 157 5.08 -18.09 2.52
CA LYS A 157 6.06 -17.17 1.94
C LYS A 157 5.65 -16.71 0.56
N ARG A 158 6.16 -15.55 0.18
CA ARG A 158 6.17 -15.05 -1.19
C ARG A 158 7.55 -14.54 -1.55
N GLU A 159 7.86 -14.57 -2.83
CA GLU A 159 9.07 -13.96 -3.36
C GLU A 159 8.87 -12.45 -3.48
N ALA A 160 9.92 -11.71 -3.12
CA ALA A 160 10.02 -10.28 -3.29
C ALA A 160 11.35 -9.98 -3.98
N GLY A 161 11.34 -9.99 -5.31
CA GLY A 161 12.58 -10.02 -6.10
C GLY A 161 13.44 -11.24 -5.75
N LYS A 162 14.67 -11.01 -5.27
CA LYS A 162 15.59 -12.07 -4.80
C LYS A 162 15.39 -12.45 -3.32
N LEU A 163 14.49 -11.78 -2.62
CA LEU A 163 14.25 -11.97 -1.18
C LEU A 163 12.99 -12.80 -0.93
N PHE A 164 12.86 -13.32 0.29
CA PHE A 164 11.71 -14.09 0.73
C PHE A 164 10.96 -13.32 1.82
N LEU A 165 9.66 -13.11 1.60
CA LEU A 165 8.74 -12.45 2.50
C LEU A 165 7.92 -13.50 3.28
N ASN A 166 7.97 -13.44 4.60
CA ASN A 166 7.08 -14.19 5.47
C ASN A 166 5.68 -13.56 5.46
N THR A 167 4.67 -14.33 5.04
CA THR A 167 3.27 -13.86 4.98
C THR A 167 2.42 -14.37 6.15
N ASP A 168 2.99 -15.22 7.01
CA ASP A 168 2.34 -15.74 8.21
C ASP A 168 2.55 -14.80 9.40
N LEU A 169 1.70 -13.78 9.47
CA LEU A 169 1.75 -12.72 10.48
C LEU A 169 0.57 -12.77 11.46
N GLY A 170 -0.22 -13.84 11.45
CA GLY A 170 -1.35 -14.07 12.37
C GLY A 170 -2.59 -13.19 12.18
N SER A 171 -2.46 -11.92 11.78
CA SER A 171 -3.61 -11.01 11.61
C SER A 171 -3.43 -9.99 10.48
N THR A 172 -4.54 -9.43 9.99
CA THR A 172 -4.53 -8.31 9.03
C THR A 172 -3.88 -7.06 9.62
N LYS A 173 -4.17 -6.75 10.89
CA LYS A 173 -3.53 -5.62 11.60
C LYS A 173 -2.02 -5.77 11.60
N ALA A 174 -1.50 -6.97 11.86
CA ALA A 174 -0.07 -7.24 11.79
C ALA A 174 0.48 -7.03 10.38
N ARG A 175 -0.24 -7.44 9.31
CA ARG A 175 0.17 -7.18 7.93
C ARG A 175 0.30 -5.68 7.63
N ILE A 176 -0.69 -4.88 8.01
CA ILE A 176 -0.66 -3.41 7.86
C ILE A 176 0.56 -2.83 8.60
N GLN A 177 0.74 -3.20 9.87
CA GLN A 177 1.87 -2.73 10.69
C GLN A 177 3.24 -3.15 10.12
N LYS A 178 3.34 -4.36 9.54
CA LYS A 178 4.60 -4.81 8.94
C LYS A 178 4.88 -4.15 7.58
N SER A 179 3.85 -3.83 6.79
CA SER A 179 4.02 -2.97 5.61
C SER A 179 4.60 -1.61 6.01
N ILE A 180 4.01 -0.95 7.01
CA ILE A 180 4.50 0.34 7.53
C ILE A 180 5.95 0.22 8.05
N SER A 181 6.25 -0.85 8.79
CA SER A 181 7.59 -1.10 9.32
C SER A 181 8.64 -1.32 8.22
N LEU A 182 8.28 -1.95 7.10
CA LEU A 182 9.17 -2.12 5.95
C LEU A 182 9.46 -0.77 5.29
N ILE A 183 8.43 0.05 5.09
CA ILE A 183 8.55 1.39 4.50
C ILE A 183 9.43 2.31 5.36
N ASN A 184 9.18 2.33 6.68
CA ASN A 184 10.00 3.11 7.61
C ASN A 184 11.46 2.65 7.62
N ARG A 185 11.71 1.32 7.53
CA ARG A 185 13.07 0.79 7.47
C ARG A 185 13.79 1.16 6.17
N ALA A 186 13.05 1.30 5.08
CA ALA A 186 13.53 1.81 3.80
C ALA A 186 13.77 3.34 3.80
N GLY A 187 13.49 4.04 4.91
CA GLY A 187 13.68 5.49 5.01
C GLY A 187 12.62 6.31 4.26
N LEU A 188 11.49 5.70 3.91
CA LEU A 188 10.40 6.36 3.18
C LEU A 188 9.26 6.74 4.11
N ASN A 189 8.42 7.69 3.67
CA ASN A 189 7.22 8.09 4.40
C ASN A 189 6.04 7.18 4.04
N PRO A 190 5.45 6.45 5.01
CA PRO A 190 4.29 5.58 4.76
C PRO A 190 3.04 6.30 4.26
N TYR A 191 2.90 7.62 4.48
CA TYR A 191 1.77 8.41 3.96
C TYR A 191 1.80 8.60 2.44
N ASP A 192 2.91 8.27 1.78
CA ASP A 192 3.02 8.30 0.32
C ASP A 192 2.46 7.04 -0.33
N PHE A 193 2.10 6.03 0.46
CA PHE A 193 1.43 4.81 0.01
C PHE A 193 -0.09 4.94 0.21
N VAL A 194 -0.85 4.75 -0.86
CA VAL A 194 -2.30 4.96 -0.88
C VAL A 194 -3.01 3.67 -1.25
N LEU A 195 -4.10 3.35 -0.56
CA LEU A 195 -4.89 2.15 -0.81
C LEU A 195 -6.32 2.54 -1.19
N PHE A 196 -6.81 1.92 -2.24
CA PHE A 196 -8.15 2.15 -2.76
C PHE A 196 -9.10 1.03 -2.33
N PHE A 197 -10.23 1.38 -1.71
CA PHE A 197 -11.23 0.43 -1.18
C PHE A 197 -12.51 0.30 -2.02
N GLY A 198 -12.51 0.80 -3.26
CA GLY A 198 -13.65 0.72 -4.17
C GLY A 198 -14.15 -0.71 -4.42
N ASP A 199 -15.43 -0.82 -4.82
CA ASP A 199 -16.08 -2.13 -5.06
C ASP A 199 -15.48 -2.89 -6.25
N SER A 200 -15.01 -2.15 -7.26
CA SER A 200 -14.15 -2.63 -8.34
C SER A 200 -12.76 -2.06 -8.14
N ALA A 201 -11.71 -2.71 -8.66
CA ALA A 201 -10.46 -2.00 -8.89
C ALA A 201 -10.76 -0.76 -9.74
N ARG A 202 -10.02 0.34 -9.55
CA ARG A 202 -10.02 1.39 -10.58
C ARG A 202 -9.74 0.68 -11.90
N PRO A 203 -10.37 1.08 -13.02
CA PRO A 203 -9.97 0.53 -14.30
C PRO A 203 -8.45 0.68 -14.37
N VAL A 204 -7.76 -0.46 -14.35
CA VAL A 204 -6.34 -0.52 -14.68
C VAL A 204 -6.37 -0.09 -16.13
N ILE A 205 -6.11 1.19 -16.38
CA ILE A 205 -5.91 1.65 -17.75
C ILE A 205 -4.69 0.81 -18.19
N PRO A 206 -4.89 -0.15 -19.10
CA PRO A 206 -3.93 -1.20 -19.35
C PRO A 206 -2.62 -0.52 -19.70
N HIS A 207 -1.59 -0.71 -18.84
CA HIS A 207 -0.23 -0.22 -18.99
C HIS A 207 -0.10 0.79 -20.13
N MET A 208 -0.53 2.03 -19.90
CA MET A 208 -0.16 3.07 -20.85
C MET A 208 1.35 3.16 -20.74
N SER A 209 2.01 2.58 -21.73
CA SER A 209 3.46 2.59 -21.80
C SER A 209 3.88 4.05 -21.68
N PRO A 210 4.89 4.36 -20.85
CA PRO A 210 5.34 5.73 -20.71
C PRO A 210 5.56 6.33 -22.09
N ALA A 211 5.01 7.52 -22.29
CA ALA A 211 5.17 8.24 -23.54
C ALA A 211 6.54 8.92 -23.50
N HIS A 212 7.35 8.74 -24.54
CA HIS A 212 8.74 9.20 -24.53
C HIS A 212 8.90 10.46 -25.36
N VAL A 213 9.65 11.42 -24.80
CA VAL A 213 10.19 12.57 -25.50
C VAL A 213 11.70 12.53 -25.39
N THR A 214 12.40 12.63 -26.51
CA THR A 214 13.87 12.68 -26.55
C THR A 214 14.32 14.11 -26.81
N ILE A 215 15.27 14.60 -26.02
CA ILE A 215 16.07 15.77 -26.37
C ILE A 215 17.20 15.29 -27.24
N THR A 216 17.20 15.64 -28.52
CA THR A 216 18.13 15.06 -29.49
C THR A 216 19.52 15.65 -29.38
N GLU A 217 20.54 14.90 -29.78
CA GLU A 217 21.91 15.40 -29.92
C GLU A 217 21.97 16.68 -30.76
N GLY A 218 22.70 17.68 -30.26
CA GLY A 218 22.86 19.00 -30.88
C GLY A 218 21.75 20.02 -30.56
N SER A 219 20.77 19.68 -29.72
CA SER A 219 19.69 20.60 -29.34
C SER A 219 20.17 21.85 -28.59
N SER A 220 21.34 21.77 -27.97
CA SER A 220 22.05 22.88 -27.33
C SER A 220 22.64 23.93 -28.30
N VAL A 221 22.49 23.75 -29.61
CA VAL A 221 22.83 24.76 -30.62
C VAL A 221 21.54 25.16 -31.36
N PRO A 222 21.33 26.47 -31.65
CA PRO A 222 20.19 26.92 -32.46
C PRO A 222 20.12 26.23 -33.83
N GLY A 223 18.90 26.00 -34.30
CA GLY A 223 18.57 25.40 -35.61
C GLY A 223 17.65 24.18 -35.51
N CYS A 224 17.61 23.50 -34.36
CA CYS A 224 16.70 22.37 -34.15
C CYS A 224 15.23 22.82 -34.11
N GLU A 225 14.94 24.06 -33.74
CA GLU A 225 13.60 24.63 -33.60
C GLU A 225 12.90 24.84 -34.95
N GLU A 226 13.66 25.08 -36.03
CA GLU A 226 13.11 25.29 -37.37
C GLU A 226 12.33 24.06 -37.86
N ALA A 227 12.86 22.87 -37.55
CA ALA A 227 12.25 21.59 -37.90
C ALA A 227 11.47 20.94 -36.75
N LYS A 228 11.31 21.64 -35.61
CA LYS A 228 10.72 21.08 -34.38
C LYS A 228 11.42 19.78 -33.93
N GLY A 229 12.75 19.76 -34.06
CA GLY A 229 13.60 18.62 -33.79
C GLY A 229 14.22 18.60 -32.39
N CYS A 230 14.17 19.69 -31.62
CA CYS A 230 14.84 19.75 -30.31
C CYS A 230 14.26 18.76 -29.29
N TYR A 231 12.93 18.68 -29.25
CA TYR A 231 12.19 17.66 -28.51
C TYR A 231 11.51 16.75 -29.53
N VAL A 232 11.70 15.43 -29.44
CA VAL A 232 11.12 14.46 -30.37
C VAL A 232 10.25 13.44 -29.62
N PRO A 233 8.94 13.38 -29.90
CA PRO A 233 8.20 14.31 -30.76
C PRO A 233 8.07 15.70 -30.10
N HIS A 234 8.01 16.76 -30.91
CA HIS A 234 7.82 18.13 -30.41
C HIS A 234 6.47 18.31 -29.72
N THR A 235 5.46 17.61 -30.22
CA THR A 235 4.14 17.54 -29.60
C THR A 235 3.77 16.09 -29.37
N ILE A 236 3.60 15.73 -28.11
CA ILE A 236 3.16 14.39 -27.71
C ILE A 236 1.71 14.45 -27.26
N THR A 237 0.90 13.47 -27.64
CA THR A 237 -0.49 13.35 -27.20
C THR A 237 -0.66 12.08 -26.37
N VAL A 238 -1.17 12.23 -25.16
CA VAL A 238 -1.34 11.15 -24.17
C VAL A 238 -2.71 11.22 -23.53
N ASP A 239 -3.17 10.13 -22.94
CA ASP A 239 -4.42 10.16 -22.14
C ASP A 239 -4.12 10.66 -20.72
N VAL A 240 -5.16 11.12 -20.01
CA VAL A 240 -5.06 11.43 -18.59
C VAL A 240 -4.49 10.24 -17.81
N GLY A 241 -3.46 10.49 -17.00
CA GLY A 241 -2.79 9.49 -16.17
C GLY A 241 -1.60 8.79 -16.82
N VAL A 242 -1.24 9.12 -18.07
CA VAL A 242 0.00 8.65 -18.70
C VAL A 242 1.22 9.36 -18.13
N GLU A 243 2.27 8.59 -17.85
CA GLU A 243 3.60 9.14 -17.57
C GLU A 243 4.27 9.57 -18.88
N VAL A 244 4.70 10.82 -18.95
CA VAL A 244 5.60 11.32 -20.00
C VAL A 244 7.02 11.32 -19.46
N VAL A 245 7.96 10.74 -20.20
CA VAL A 245 9.37 10.62 -19.83
C VAL A 245 10.22 11.37 -20.86
N TRP A 246 10.93 12.39 -20.40
CA TRP A 246 11.96 13.08 -21.16
C TRP A 246 13.32 12.40 -20.94
N THR A 247 14.02 12.11 -22.03
CA THR A 247 15.41 11.61 -21.98
C THR A 247 16.34 12.63 -22.63
N ASN A 248 17.42 12.97 -21.95
CA ASN A 248 18.45 13.83 -22.52
C ASN A 248 19.47 12.99 -23.32
N ASP A 249 19.28 12.90 -24.62
CA ASP A 249 20.25 12.25 -25.52
C ASP A 249 21.23 13.28 -26.13
N ASP A 250 21.19 14.55 -25.70
CA ASP A 250 22.22 15.54 -26.04
C ASP A 250 23.46 15.40 -25.13
N VAL A 251 24.56 16.01 -25.56
CA VAL A 251 25.81 16.10 -24.81
C VAL A 251 25.84 17.28 -23.83
N ALA A 252 24.82 18.14 -23.88
CA ALA A 252 24.64 19.27 -22.98
C ALA A 252 23.60 18.96 -21.88
N ALA A 253 23.59 19.76 -20.81
CA ALA A 253 22.55 19.68 -19.78
C ALA A 253 21.32 20.48 -20.19
N HIS A 254 20.12 19.98 -19.89
CA HIS A 254 18.86 20.55 -20.33
C HIS A 254 17.87 20.73 -19.18
N THR A 255 16.79 21.47 -19.45
CA THR A 255 15.65 21.62 -18.54
C THR A 255 14.33 21.36 -19.29
N VAL A 256 13.33 20.88 -18.56
CA VAL A 256 11.94 20.73 -19.02
C VAL A 256 11.07 21.48 -18.02
N ILE A 257 10.68 22.70 -18.38
CA ILE A 257 9.94 23.60 -17.49
C ILE A 257 8.62 23.98 -18.13
N SER A 258 7.53 23.77 -17.40
CA SER A 258 6.19 24.08 -17.86
C SER A 258 5.96 25.58 -18.01
N GLY A 259 5.39 26.00 -19.13
CA GLY A 259 5.14 27.39 -19.45
C GLY A 259 5.55 27.75 -20.87
N VAL A 260 5.52 29.05 -21.15
CA VAL A 260 5.95 29.61 -22.43
C VAL A 260 6.93 30.73 -22.09
N LEU A 261 8.19 30.56 -22.49
CA LEU A 261 9.26 31.50 -22.15
C LEU A 261 8.93 32.94 -22.55
N THR A 262 8.29 33.12 -23.71
CA THR A 262 7.90 34.43 -24.25
C THR A 262 6.59 34.98 -23.67
N GLU A 263 5.81 34.18 -22.94
CA GLU A 263 4.49 34.56 -22.39
C GLU A 263 4.45 34.41 -20.87
N GLY A 264 5.46 34.96 -20.19
CA GLY A 264 5.51 35.01 -18.72
C GLY A 264 6.36 33.91 -18.07
N GLY A 265 6.95 33.00 -18.84
CA GLY A 265 7.94 32.05 -18.35
C GLY A 265 7.32 30.84 -17.64
N PRO A 266 7.99 30.31 -16.59
CA PRO A 266 7.52 29.14 -15.86
C PRO A 266 6.14 29.39 -15.23
N ASN A 267 5.22 28.42 -15.36
CA ASN A 267 3.90 28.48 -14.74
C ASN A 267 3.73 27.53 -13.53
N GLY A 268 4.79 26.81 -13.16
CA GLY A 268 4.87 26.02 -11.93
C GLY A 268 4.13 24.67 -11.94
N MET A 269 3.71 24.17 -13.11
CA MET A 269 3.07 22.86 -13.23
C MET A 269 4.08 21.70 -13.13
N PHE A 270 5.24 21.83 -13.78
CA PHE A 270 6.36 20.89 -13.66
C PHE A 270 7.68 21.58 -14.01
N ASP A 271 8.75 21.12 -13.35
CA ASP A 271 10.11 21.60 -13.55
C ASP A 271 11.06 20.43 -13.26
N SER A 272 11.86 20.04 -14.26
CA SER A 272 12.83 18.96 -14.10
C SER A 272 14.03 19.34 -13.25
N GLY A 273 14.27 20.64 -13.02
CA GLY A 273 15.59 21.18 -12.75
C GLY A 273 16.55 20.94 -13.91
N LEU A 274 17.81 21.31 -13.73
CA LEU A 274 18.87 21.01 -14.70
C LEU A 274 19.23 19.52 -14.63
N PHE A 275 19.14 18.80 -15.75
CA PHE A 275 19.51 17.39 -15.81
C PHE A 275 20.56 17.08 -16.88
N ALA A 276 21.52 16.24 -16.51
CA ALA A 276 22.73 15.94 -17.27
C ALA A 276 22.46 15.05 -18.51
N PRO A 277 23.42 14.94 -19.45
CA PRO A 277 23.38 13.95 -20.53
C PRO A 277 23.08 12.53 -20.02
N GLY A 278 22.20 11.82 -20.71
CA GLY A 278 21.73 10.48 -20.38
C GLY A 278 20.75 10.40 -19.20
N ALA A 279 20.51 11.50 -18.48
CA ALA A 279 19.53 11.54 -17.41
C ALA A 279 18.10 11.62 -17.96
N LYS A 280 17.13 11.28 -17.10
CA LYS A 280 15.70 11.27 -17.43
C LYS A 280 14.91 12.09 -16.42
N PHE A 281 13.84 12.70 -16.91
CA PHE A 281 12.82 13.35 -16.11
C PHE A 281 11.46 12.76 -16.48
N SER A 282 10.54 12.62 -15.53
CA SER A 282 9.18 12.17 -15.83
C SER A 282 8.11 12.95 -15.07
N HIS A 283 6.93 13.02 -15.68
CA HIS A 283 5.77 13.69 -15.12
C HIS A 283 4.47 12.98 -15.54
N ILE A 284 3.52 12.86 -14.61
CA ILE A 284 2.19 12.29 -14.84
C ILE A 284 1.17 13.42 -14.90
N PHE A 285 0.40 13.48 -15.98
CA PHE A 285 -0.63 14.50 -16.16
C PHE A 285 -2.00 13.99 -15.72
N GLU A 286 -2.55 14.57 -14.65
CA GLU A 286 -3.82 14.14 -14.06
C GLU A 286 -5.05 14.85 -14.63
N LYS A 287 -4.87 15.83 -15.53
CA LYS A 287 -5.95 16.61 -16.11
C LYS A 287 -5.76 16.74 -17.62
N ALA A 288 -6.86 16.67 -18.36
CA ALA A 288 -6.84 16.97 -19.79
C ALA A 288 -6.50 18.44 -20.02
N GLY A 289 -5.78 18.73 -21.11
CA GLY A 289 -5.32 20.07 -21.43
C GLY A 289 -4.09 20.09 -22.32
N GLU A 290 -3.62 21.30 -22.60
CA GLU A 290 -2.38 21.55 -23.32
C GLU A 290 -1.35 22.14 -22.36
N TYR A 291 -0.17 21.54 -22.34
CA TYR A 291 0.91 21.85 -21.43
C TYR A 291 2.15 22.22 -22.24
N PRO A 292 2.32 23.50 -22.61
CA PRO A 292 3.55 23.96 -23.22
C PRO A 292 4.70 23.89 -22.20
N TYR A 293 5.90 23.64 -22.71
CA TYR A 293 7.12 23.66 -21.91
C TYR A 293 8.31 24.14 -22.74
N PHE A 294 9.37 24.54 -22.06
CA PHE A 294 10.58 25.09 -22.68
C PHE A 294 11.84 24.68 -21.90
N ASP A 295 13.00 24.87 -22.54
CA ASP A 295 14.30 24.84 -21.85
C ASP A 295 14.72 26.25 -21.46
N LEU A 296 15.01 26.46 -20.17
CA LEU A 296 15.50 27.73 -19.63
C LEU A 296 16.93 28.06 -20.06
N VAL A 297 17.79 27.05 -20.27
CA VAL A 297 19.19 27.22 -20.68
C VAL A 297 19.30 27.47 -22.19
N HIS A 298 18.38 26.90 -22.97
CA HIS A 298 18.37 26.96 -24.43
C HIS A 298 17.03 27.54 -24.93
N PRO A 299 16.86 28.88 -24.92
CA PRO A 299 15.56 29.55 -25.12
C PRO A 299 14.80 29.25 -26.42
N TRP A 300 15.47 28.72 -27.45
CA TRP A 300 14.84 28.32 -28.72
C TRP A 300 14.07 27.00 -28.60
N MET A 301 14.37 26.18 -27.58
CA MET A 301 13.73 24.89 -27.39
C MET A 301 12.37 25.03 -26.72
N SER A 302 11.33 24.59 -27.41
CA SER A 302 9.98 24.47 -26.85
C SER A 302 9.31 23.18 -27.30
N GLY A 303 8.36 22.70 -26.50
CA GLY A 303 7.56 21.53 -26.81
C GLY A 303 6.16 21.62 -26.19
N MET A 304 5.33 20.62 -26.47
CA MET A 304 3.94 20.58 -26.03
C MET A 304 3.51 19.17 -25.64
N VAL A 305 2.91 19.02 -24.46
CA VAL A 305 2.15 17.81 -24.11
C VAL A 305 0.67 18.11 -24.25
N LYS A 306 -0.05 17.32 -25.04
CA LYS A 306 -1.51 17.33 -25.12
C LYS A 306 -2.06 16.14 -24.35
N VAL A 307 -2.92 16.40 -23.38
CA VAL A 307 -3.54 15.38 -22.54
C VAL A 307 -5.02 15.33 -22.87
N LYS A 308 -5.50 14.17 -23.30
CA LYS A 308 -6.92 13.97 -23.64
C LYS A 308 -7.62 13.11 -22.60
N ASP A 309 -8.91 13.33 -22.43
CA ASP A 309 -9.76 12.44 -21.65
C ASP A 309 -9.85 11.06 -22.35
N VAL A 310 -10.10 10.02 -21.54
CA VAL A 310 -10.27 8.63 -21.98
C VAL A 310 -11.67 8.41 -22.54
#